data_AF-X1SAT6-F1
#
_entry.id   AF-X1SAT6-F1
#
_cell.length_a   1.000
_cell.length_b   1.000
_cell.length_c   1.000
_cell.angle_alpha   90.00
_cell.angle_beta   90.00
_cell.angle_gamma   90.00
#
_symmetry.space_group_name_H-M   'P 1'
#
loop_
_entity.id
_entity.type
_entity.pdbx_description
1 polymer ?
#
loop_
_entity_poly.entity_id
_entity_poly.type
_entity_poly.pdbx_seq_one_letter_code
_entity_poly.pdbx_strand_id
1 'polypeptide(L)'
;MLLRVKKFSEKILLPLGKKLTKIPANVITLLGLFFSLLTFFGFIFQNVIFIIICLFLVEFFDQLDGVIARLQGPTKLGAFLDSTLDRIGDFF
;
A
#
# COMPACT_ATOMS: atom_id res chain seq x y z
N MET A 1 14.28 14.44 0.65
CA MET A 1 13.20 14.64 1.66
C MET A 1 12.23 13.46 1.68
N LEU A 2 11.64 13.06 0.53
CA LEU A 2 10.66 11.97 0.42
C LEU A 2 11.13 10.60 0.95
N LEU A 3 12.38 10.21 0.70
CA LEU A 3 12.94 8.96 1.23
C LEU A 3 12.98 8.91 2.78
N ARG A 4 13.14 10.06 3.44
CA ARG A 4 13.13 10.13 4.91
C ARG A 4 11.73 9.95 5.47
N VAL A 5 10.72 10.51 4.80
CA VAL A 5 9.31 10.36 5.16
C VAL A 5 8.87 8.90 4.99
N LYS A 6 9.23 8.26 3.86
CA LYS A 6 8.96 6.84 3.64
C LYS A 6 9.56 5.96 4.75
N LYS A 7 10.85 6.13 5.06
CA LYS A 7 11.52 5.39 6.15
C LYS A 7 10.89 5.62 7.52
N PHE A 8 10.42 6.84 7.79
CA PHE A 8 9.75 7.16 9.04
C PHE A 8 8.39 6.46 9.15
N SER A 9 7.57 6.53 8.09
CA SER A 9 6.29 5.82 8.05
C SER A 9 6.47 4.31 8.22
N GLU A 10 7.41 3.72 7.49
CA GLU A 10 7.74 2.30 7.63
C GLU A 10 8.10 1.92 9.07
N LYS A 11 8.88 2.75 9.76
CA LYS A 11 9.27 2.50 11.15
C LYS A 11 8.07 2.51 12.09
N ILE A 12 7.10 3.39 11.86
CA ILE A 12 5.85 3.46 12.64
C ILE A 12 4.98 2.23 12.36
N LEU A 13 4.88 1.81 11.10
CA LEU A 13 4.03 0.69 10.67
C LEU A 13 4.65 -0.68 10.94
N LEU A 14 5.97 -0.77 11.13
CA LEU A 14 6.69 -2.03 11.32
C LEU A 14 6.14 -2.94 12.44
N PRO A 15 5.80 -2.44 13.64
CA PRO A 15 5.24 -3.28 14.70
C PRO A 15 3.90 -3.90 14.30
N LEU A 16 3.08 -3.15 13.56
CA LEU A 16 1.80 -3.64 13.05
C LEU A 16 2.03 -4.64 11.92
N GLY A 17 2.91 -4.33 10.96
CA GLY A 17 3.29 -5.24 9.88
C GLY A 17 3.84 -6.57 10.37
N LYS A 18 4.63 -6.58 11.46
CA LYS A 18 5.13 -7.80 12.11
C LYS A 18 4.03 -8.69 12.69
N LYS A 19 2.96 -8.08 13.22
CA LYS A 19 1.80 -8.85 13.73
C LYS A 19 0.98 -9.45 12.60
N LEU A 20 0.92 -8.76 11.46
CA LEU A 20 0.12 -9.14 10.30
C LEU A 20 0.90 -9.93 9.24
N THR A 21 2.16 -10.30 9.48
CA THR A 21 3.03 -10.95 8.47
C THR A 21 2.49 -12.29 7.97
N LYS A 22 1.58 -12.94 8.71
CA LYS A 22 0.91 -14.18 8.26
C LYS A 22 -0.20 -13.93 7.23
N ILE A 23 -0.70 -12.71 7.13
CA ILE A 23 -1.75 -12.33 6.18
C ILE A 23 -1.08 -11.89 4.88
N PRO A 24 -1.45 -12.44 3.71
CA PRO A 24 -0.87 -12.02 2.43
C PRO A 24 -1.05 -10.51 2.21
N ALA A 25 0.01 -9.81 1.77
CA ALA A 25 -0.04 -8.37 1.53
C ALA A 25 -1.21 -7.96 0.60
N ASN A 26 -1.52 -8.79 -0.40
CA ASN A 26 -2.65 -8.58 -1.33
C ASN A 26 -4.01 -8.41 -0.63
N VAL A 27 -4.22 -9.03 0.55
CA VAL A 27 -5.46 -8.85 1.31
C VAL A 27 -5.56 -7.42 1.85
N ILE A 28 -4.43 -6.84 2.27
CA ILE A 28 -4.36 -5.45 2.76
C ILE A 28 -4.54 -4.47 1.58
N THR A 29 -3.98 -4.77 0.42
CA THR A 29 -4.23 -4.02 -0.82
C THR A 29 -5.71 -4.00 -1.19
N LEU A 30 -6.40 -5.15 -1.06
CA LEU A 30 -7.85 -5.24 -1.31
C LEU A 30 -8.67 -4.39 -0.31
N LEU A 31 -8.22 -4.27 0.94
CA LEU A 31 -8.84 -3.35 1.90
C LEU A 31 -8.65 -1.89 1.46
N GLY A 32 -7.44 -1.50 1.04
CA GLY A 32 -7.19 -0.17 0.47
C GLY A 32 -8.11 0.13 -0.71
N LEU A 33 -8.26 -0.84 -1.63
CA LEU A 33 -9.17 -0.72 -2.77
C LEU A 33 -10.64 -0.56 -2.33
N PHE A 34 -11.08 -1.33 -1.33
CA PHE A 34 -12.42 -1.19 -0.77
C PHE A 34 -12.69 0.22 -0.21
N PHE A 35 -11.74 0.80 0.54
CA PHE A 35 -11.87 2.17 1.03
C PHE A 35 -11.80 3.23 -0.09
N SER A 36 -11.10 2.95 -1.18
CA SER A 36 -11.10 3.81 -2.36
C SER A 36 -12.51 3.86 -2.99
N LEU A 37 -13.19 2.71 -3.09
CA LEU A 37 -14.58 2.65 -3.52
C LEU A 37 -15.52 3.34 -2.54
N LEU A 38 -15.31 3.23 -1.23
CA LEU A 38 -16.09 4.00 -0.25
C LEU A 38 -15.89 5.51 -0.41
N THR A 39 -14.66 5.94 -0.69
CA THR A 39 -14.36 7.37 -0.93
C THR A 39 -15.23 7.93 -2.06
N PHE A 40 -15.45 7.15 -3.13
CA PHE A 40 -16.34 7.53 -4.22
C PHE A 40 -17.77 7.83 -3.74
N PHE A 41 -18.34 7.01 -2.85
CA PHE A 41 -19.65 7.31 -2.25
C PHE A 41 -19.61 8.60 -1.42
N GLY A 42 -18.50 8.87 -0.72
CA GLY A 42 -18.29 10.13 -0.01
C GLY A 42 -18.43 11.36 -0.90
N PHE A 43 -17.89 11.29 -2.12
CA PHE A 43 -18.04 12.35 -3.12
C PHE A 43 -19.50 12.50 -3.59
N ILE A 44 -20.23 11.41 -3.80
CA ILE A 44 -21.66 11.46 -4.19
C ILE A 44 -22.48 12.21 -3.14
N PHE A 45 -22.28 11.89 -1.86
CA PHE A 45 -23.03 12.50 -0.75
C PHE A 45 -22.44 13.83 -0.27
N GLN A 46 -21.39 14.34 -0.93
CA GLN A 46 -20.67 15.57 -0.57
C GLN A 46 -20.22 15.61 0.90
N ASN A 47 -19.93 14.46 1.50
CA ASN A 47 -19.52 14.36 2.90
C ASN A 47 -17.99 14.41 3.01
N VAL A 48 -17.47 15.62 3.21
CA VAL A 48 -16.02 15.88 3.28
C VAL A 48 -15.33 15.11 4.41
N ILE A 49 -15.97 14.99 5.58
CA ILE A 49 -15.39 14.26 6.72
C ILE A 49 -15.23 12.78 6.37
N PHE A 50 -16.25 12.18 5.75
CA PHE A 50 -16.20 10.79 5.31
C PHE A 50 -15.12 10.56 4.24
N ILE A 51 -15.01 11.47 3.27
CA ILE A 51 -13.95 11.42 2.24
C ILE A 51 -12.56 11.42 2.88
N ILE A 52 -12.31 12.34 3.82
CA ILE A 52 -11.00 12.46 4.49
C ILE A 52 -10.66 11.18 5.24
N ILE A 53 -11.62 10.60 5.98
CA ILE A 53 -11.40 9.36 6.72
C ILE A 53 -11.11 8.21 5.77
N CYS A 54 -11.88 8.05 4.69
CA CYS A 54 -11.67 6.97 3.73
C CYS A 54 -10.33 7.13 3.00
N LEU A 55 -9.96 8.33 2.54
CA LEU A 55 -8.66 8.58 1.91
C LEU A 55 -7.49 8.31 2.85
N PHE A 56 -7.60 8.70 4.11
CA PHE A 56 -6.60 8.35 5.11
C PHE A 56 -6.42 6.83 5.23
N LEU A 57 -7.53 6.08 5.23
CA LEU A 57 -7.48 4.61 5.29
C LEU A 57 -6.89 4.00 4.01
N VAL A 58 -7.20 4.54 2.84
CA VAL A 58 -6.57 4.11 1.57
C VAL A 58 -5.05 4.21 1.67
N GLU A 59 -4.53 5.40 2.00
CA GLU A 59 -3.09 5.63 2.10
C GLU A 59 -2.44 4.79 3.21
N PHE A 60 -3.15 4.62 4.33
CA PHE A 60 -2.68 3.78 5.43
C PHE A 60 -2.52 2.32 5.03
N PHE A 61 -3.51 1.73 4.34
CA PHE A 61 -3.44 0.34 3.90
C PHE A 61 -2.41 0.12 2.80
N ASP A 62 -2.24 1.06 1.87
CA ASP A 62 -1.18 1.01 0.85
C ASP A 62 0.22 1.00 1.49
N GLN A 63 0.47 1.88 2.46
CA GLN A 63 1.77 1.86 3.14
C GLN A 63 1.98 0.60 3.98
N LEU A 64 0.91 0.08 4.61
CA LEU A 64 0.96 -1.14 5.41
C LEU A 64 1.17 -2.40 4.56
N ASP A 65 0.54 -2.50 3.39
CA ASP A 65 0.72 -3.63 2.49
C ASP A 65 2.18 -3.73 2.01
N GLY A 66 2.81 -2.59 1.72
CA GLY A 66 4.20 -2.54 1.30
C GLY A 66 5.13 -3.00 2.40
N VAL A 67 4.86 -2.60 3.66
CA VAL A 67 5.63 -3.07 4.82
C VAL A 67 5.48 -4.58 4.99
N ILE A 68 4.27 -5.12 4.86
CA ILE A 68 4.01 -6.56 4.99
C ILE A 68 4.68 -7.34 3.85
N ALA A 69 4.59 -6.86 2.61
CA ALA A 69 5.24 -7.47 1.45
C ALA A 69 6.76 -7.53 1.63
N ARG A 70 7.39 -6.47 2.14
CA ARG A 70 8.83 -6.45 2.45
C ARG A 70 9.21 -7.44 3.55
N LEU A 71 8.35 -7.62 4.56
CA LEU A 71 8.57 -8.61 5.62
C LEU A 71 8.37 -10.06 5.13
N GLN A 72 7.47 -10.29 4.17
CA GLN A 72 7.21 -11.60 3.57
C GLN A 72 8.29 -12.01 2.55
N GLY A 73 8.97 -11.03 1.95
CA GLY A 73 10.01 -11.25 0.95
C GLY A 73 9.47 -11.28 -0.49
N PRO A 74 10.37 -11.29 -1.48
CA PRO A 74 10.00 -11.20 -2.90
C PRO A 74 9.26 -12.45 -3.38
N THR A 75 8.29 -12.27 -4.27
CA THR A 75 7.60 -13.36 -4.94
C THR A 75 8.23 -13.63 -6.31
N LYS A 76 8.10 -14.87 -6.83
CA LYS A 76 8.62 -15.22 -8.16
C LYS A 76 8.03 -14.34 -9.28
N LEU A 77 6.73 -14.07 -9.20
CA LEU A 77 6.05 -13.18 -10.15
C LEU A 77 6.56 -11.74 -10.03
N GLY A 78 6.71 -11.24 -8.80
CA GLY A 78 7.26 -9.90 -8.55
C GLY A 78 8.66 -9.76 -9.10
N ALA A 79 9.55 -10.72 -8.80
CA ALA A 79 10.93 -10.71 -9.31
C ALA A 79 10.99 -10.79 -10.84
N PHE A 80 10.12 -11.59 -11.46
CA PHE A 80 10.01 -11.65 -12.92
C PHE A 80 9.53 -10.31 -13.52
N LEU A 81 8.51 -9.70 -12.92
CA LEU A 81 7.96 -8.43 -13.39
C LEU A 81 8.99 -7.30 -13.24
N ASP A 82 9.64 -7.19 -12.08
CA ASP A 82 10.71 -6.23 -11.78
C ASP A 82 11.84 -6.35 -12.82
N SER A 83 12.36 -7.57 -13.02
CA SER A 83 13.41 -7.85 -14.00
C SER A 83 13.00 -7.56 -15.45
N THR A 84 11.70 -7.68 -15.77
CA THR A 84 11.19 -7.41 -17.13
C THR A 84 11.04 -5.91 -17.35
N LEU A 85 10.50 -5.19 -16.38
CA LEU A 85 10.32 -3.74 -16.45
C LEU A 85 11.66 -3.00 -16.43
N ASP A 86 12.63 -3.46 -15.63
CA ASP A 86 13.99 -2.90 -15.60
C ASP A 86 14.65 -2.98 -16.99
N ARG A 87 14.57 -4.13 -17.67
CA ARG A 87 15.12 -4.28 -19.03
C ARG A 87 14.46 -3.38 -20.05
N ILE A 88 13.15 -3.13 -19.92
CA ILE A 88 12.44 -2.21 -20.80
C ILE A 88 12.91 -0.79 -20.50
N GLY A 89 13.04 -0.42 -19.23
CA GLY A 89 13.54 0.89 -18.79
C GLY A 89 14.96 1.17 -19.26
N ASP A 90 15.86 0.19 -19.18
CA ASP A 90 17.25 0.31 -19.65
C ASP A 90 17.37 0.46 -21.18
N PHE A 91 16.33 0.08 -21.93
CA PHE A 91 16.31 0.17 -23.39
C PHE A 91 15.93 1.57 -23.91
N PHE A 92 15.33 2.41 -23.07
CA PHE A 92 14.86 3.77 -23.39
C PHE A 92 15.71 4.84 -22.70
#